data_AF-A0A344UWL9-F1
#
_entry.id   AF-A0A344UWL9-F1
#
_cell.length_a   1.000
_cell.length_b   1.000
_cell.length_c   1.000
_cell.angle_alpha   90.00
_cell.angle_beta   90.00
_cell.angle_gamma   90.00
#
_symmetry.space_group_name_H-M   'P 1'
#
loop_
_entity.id
_entity.type
_entity.pdbx_description
1 polymer ?
#
loop_
_entity_poly.entity_id
_entity_poly.type
_entity_poly.pdbx_seq_one_letter_code
_entity_poly.pdbx_strand_id
1 'polypeptide(L)'
;MRSIPDHLPLRLTGPRALATLVLSCAILLTGCSGPGGSTGASENSASPVPEGSPGATGSATPPPLTAPTGSWTPPAKGATAGPTAPAAVPTRSAALHSPVALDTRVTVNLVAVSATTVKAVTPGENSGPAVKVTVSVQNRSTAPIDVNSAVVSLTADKGAAGVGTTAGNSLPLKGSVAPGATAKGTYIFMLAPAKGRQVSVSVNYSAGEPVAVFTGRTA
;
A
#
# COMPACT_ATOMS: atom_id res chain seq x y z
N MET A 1 -59.88 32.87 19.60
CA MET A 1 -60.52 33.77 18.62
C MET A 1 -59.40 34.27 17.69
N ARG A 2 -59.29 33.70 16.48
CA ARG A 2 -59.55 34.35 15.17
C ARG A 2 -58.57 35.51 14.90
N SER A 3 -57.81 35.63 13.81
CA SER A 3 -57.73 34.94 12.51
C SER A 3 -56.42 35.38 11.83
N ILE A 4 -55.88 34.54 10.94
CA ILE A 4 -54.97 34.91 9.84
C ILE A 4 -55.84 35.35 8.64
N PRO A 5 -55.43 36.34 7.82
CA PRO A 5 -54.99 36.07 6.43
C PRO A 5 -53.71 36.86 6.07
N ASP A 6 -52.69 36.29 5.43
CA ASP A 6 -52.59 35.86 4.03
C ASP A 6 -52.57 37.04 3.04
N HIS A 7 -51.37 37.40 2.55
CA HIS A 7 -51.15 38.06 1.25
C HIS A 7 -49.70 37.85 0.79
N LEU A 8 -49.50 36.86 -0.08
CA LEU A 8 -48.47 36.88 -1.14
C LEU A 8 -48.93 37.81 -2.28
N PRO A 9 -47.99 38.35 -3.10
CA PRO A 9 -47.91 37.81 -4.45
C PRO A 9 -46.49 37.71 -5.07
N LEU A 10 -46.33 36.59 -5.79
CA LEU A 10 -45.74 36.39 -7.12
C LEU A 10 -44.34 36.95 -7.47
N ARG A 11 -43.36 36.06 -7.60
CA ARG A 11 -42.86 35.42 -8.84
C ARG A 11 -41.87 36.29 -9.64
N LEU A 12 -40.62 35.82 -9.72
CA LEU A 12 -39.96 35.75 -11.02
C LEU A 12 -39.27 34.39 -11.21
N THR A 13 -39.69 33.75 -12.28
CA THR A 13 -39.28 32.47 -12.83
C THR A 13 -37.93 32.62 -13.54
N GLY A 14 -37.03 31.67 -13.35
CA GLY A 14 -35.84 31.51 -14.21
C GLY A 14 -35.45 30.02 -14.29
N PRO A 15 -35.74 29.32 -15.41
CA PRO A 15 -35.45 27.90 -15.55
C PRO A 15 -34.26 27.64 -16.50
N ARG A 16 -33.78 26.38 -16.45
CA ARG A 16 -32.93 25.66 -17.44
C ARG A 16 -31.42 25.88 -17.26
N ALA A 17 -30.56 24.86 -17.33
CA ALA A 17 -30.67 23.66 -18.16
C ALA A 17 -30.04 22.40 -17.52
N LEU A 18 -30.70 21.27 -17.79
CA LEU A 18 -30.21 19.90 -17.66
C LEU A 18 -29.02 19.63 -18.60
N ALA A 19 -28.11 18.77 -18.16
CA ALA A 19 -27.29 17.95 -19.06
C ALA A 19 -27.04 16.56 -18.44
N THR A 20 -28.04 15.69 -18.53
CA THR A 20 -27.91 14.23 -18.35
C THR A 20 -27.40 13.63 -19.66
N LEU A 21 -26.16 13.11 -19.66
CA LEU A 21 -25.60 12.35 -20.77
C LEU A 21 -25.90 10.86 -20.57
N VAL A 22 -26.98 10.40 -21.17
CA VAL A 22 -27.30 8.97 -21.36
C VAL A 22 -26.80 8.61 -22.75
N LEU A 23 -25.81 7.73 -22.85
CA LEU A 23 -25.39 7.13 -24.12
C LEU A 23 -25.69 5.63 -24.07
N SER A 24 -26.88 5.30 -24.55
CA SER A 24 -27.30 3.96 -24.90
C SER A 24 -26.78 3.63 -26.30
N CYS A 25 -26.14 2.48 -26.46
CA CYS A 25 -26.00 1.82 -27.76
C CYS A 25 -26.37 0.35 -27.55
N ALA A 26 -27.40 -0.08 -28.27
CA ALA A 26 -27.95 -1.42 -28.23
C ALA A 26 -27.86 -2.06 -29.62
N ILE A 27 -28.14 -3.37 -29.62
CA ILE A 27 -28.51 -4.24 -30.76
C ILE A 27 -27.29 -4.72 -31.59
N LEU A 28 -27.00 -6.02 -31.85
CA LEU A 28 -27.89 -7.11 -32.30
C LEU A 28 -27.39 -8.56 -32.01
N LEU A 29 -28.36 -9.38 -31.55
CA LEU A 29 -28.81 -10.75 -31.93
C LEU A 29 -27.90 -12.00 -32.13
N THR A 30 -28.56 -13.15 -31.82
CA THR A 30 -28.50 -14.53 -32.40
C THR A 30 -27.51 -15.52 -31.76
N GLY A 31 -27.95 -16.53 -30.98
CA GLY A 31 -28.45 -17.87 -31.40
C GLY A 31 -27.35 -18.92 -31.09
N CYS A 32 -27.53 -20.17 -30.65
CA CYS A 32 -28.61 -21.14 -30.60
C CYS A 32 -28.29 -22.18 -29.49
N SER A 33 -29.30 -22.79 -28.86
CA SER A 33 -29.14 -23.94 -27.95
C SER A 33 -29.26 -25.27 -28.70
N GLY A 34 -28.53 -26.29 -28.28
CA GLY A 34 -28.74 -27.67 -28.73
C GLY A 34 -27.90 -28.68 -27.93
N PRO A 35 -28.49 -29.75 -27.36
CA PRO A 35 -27.78 -30.82 -26.67
C PRO A 35 -27.41 -31.94 -27.65
N GLY A 36 -26.22 -32.50 -27.53
CA GLY A 36 -25.78 -33.64 -28.32
C GLY A 36 -24.73 -34.43 -27.57
N GLY A 37 -25.13 -35.59 -27.04
CA GLY A 37 -24.20 -36.59 -26.58
C GLY A 37 -23.68 -37.41 -27.75
N SER A 38 -22.42 -37.82 -27.68
CA SER A 38 -21.96 -39.09 -28.26
C SER A 38 -20.61 -39.44 -27.66
N THR A 39 -20.62 -40.51 -26.86
CA THR A 39 -19.49 -41.38 -26.58
C THR A 39 -18.79 -41.76 -27.87
N GLY A 40 -17.47 -41.59 -27.91
CA GLY A 40 -16.60 -42.09 -28.97
C GLY A 40 -15.19 -42.20 -28.41
N ALA A 41 -14.84 -43.39 -27.93
CA ALA A 41 -13.47 -43.76 -27.68
C ALA A 41 -12.72 -43.69 -29.02
N SER A 42 -11.60 -42.97 -29.05
CA SER A 42 -10.61 -43.12 -30.11
C SER A 42 -9.25 -43.12 -29.45
N GLU A 43 -8.70 -44.32 -29.39
CA GLU A 43 -7.33 -44.62 -29.02
C GLU A 43 -6.41 -43.90 -30.01
N ASN A 44 -5.52 -43.07 -29.50
CA ASN A 44 -4.34 -42.67 -30.25
C ASN A 44 -3.12 -42.86 -29.37
N SER A 45 -2.59 -44.08 -29.43
CA SER A 45 -1.22 -44.41 -29.04
C SER A 45 -0.26 -43.46 -29.75
N ALA A 46 0.28 -42.50 -29.01
CA ALA A 46 1.51 -41.81 -29.37
C ALA A 46 2.62 -42.33 -28.45
N SER A 47 3.61 -42.97 -29.05
CA SER A 47 4.83 -43.45 -28.41
C SER A 47 5.54 -42.37 -27.59
N PRO A 48 6.27 -42.74 -26.52
CA PRO A 48 6.96 -41.81 -25.65
C PRO A 48 8.05 -41.04 -26.40
N VAL A 49 8.04 -39.71 -26.24
CA VAL A 49 9.19 -38.85 -26.52
C VAL A 49 10.35 -39.21 -25.58
N PRO A 50 11.60 -39.32 -26.07
CA PRO A 50 12.73 -39.59 -25.21
C PRO A 50 12.95 -38.41 -24.27
N GLU A 51 13.06 -38.74 -22.98
CA GLU A 51 13.47 -37.86 -21.89
C GLU A 51 14.92 -37.44 -22.13
N GLY A 52 15.09 -36.25 -22.72
CA GLY A 52 16.38 -35.60 -22.85
C GLY A 52 16.87 -35.23 -21.45
N SER A 53 17.70 -36.08 -20.86
CA SER A 53 18.52 -35.75 -19.69
C SER A 53 19.24 -34.43 -19.98
N PRO A 54 19.05 -33.36 -19.17
CA PRO A 54 19.81 -32.13 -19.34
C PRO A 54 21.28 -32.49 -19.22
N GLY A 55 21.98 -32.46 -20.35
CA GLY A 55 23.42 -32.63 -20.37
C GLY A 55 24.02 -31.63 -19.41
N ALA A 56 24.73 -32.14 -18.39
CA ALA A 56 25.58 -31.34 -17.52
C ALA A 56 26.63 -30.66 -18.40
N THR A 57 26.28 -29.49 -18.91
CA THR A 57 27.18 -28.57 -19.58
C THR A 57 28.19 -28.16 -18.51
N GLY A 58 29.47 -28.41 -18.81
CA GLY A 58 30.56 -28.31 -17.85
C GLY A 58 30.46 -27.04 -17.02
N SER A 59 30.48 -27.22 -15.70
CA SER A 59 30.56 -26.12 -14.75
C SER A 59 31.91 -25.45 -14.97
N ALA A 60 31.92 -24.32 -15.68
CA ALA A 60 33.09 -23.47 -15.76
C ALA A 60 33.39 -22.98 -14.34
N THR A 61 34.55 -23.34 -13.79
CA THR A 61 35.01 -22.83 -12.50
C THR A 61 35.01 -21.30 -12.56
N PRO A 62 34.26 -20.60 -11.69
CA PRO A 62 34.30 -19.15 -11.63
C PRO A 62 35.74 -18.69 -11.36
N PRO A 63 36.21 -17.61 -11.99
CA PRO A 63 37.51 -17.04 -11.65
C PRO A 63 37.58 -16.72 -10.16
N PRO A 64 38.78 -16.80 -9.53
CA PRO A 64 38.92 -16.46 -8.13
C PRO A 64 38.47 -15.02 -7.87
N LEU A 65 37.70 -14.83 -6.80
CA LEU A 65 37.34 -13.51 -6.30
C LEU A 65 38.62 -12.73 -6.01
N THR A 66 38.68 -11.48 -6.48
CA THR A 66 39.77 -10.57 -6.16
C THR A 66 39.83 -10.35 -4.66
N ALA A 67 41.02 -10.49 -4.08
CA ALA A 67 41.24 -10.19 -2.67
C ALA A 67 40.96 -8.70 -2.41
N PRO A 68 40.29 -8.35 -1.29
CA PRO A 68 40.09 -6.96 -0.92
C PRO A 68 41.46 -6.29 -0.77
N THR A 69 41.66 -5.17 -1.48
CA THR A 69 42.92 -4.42 -1.48
C THR A 69 42.98 -3.33 -0.41
N GLY A 70 41.93 -3.18 0.40
CA GLY A 70 41.86 -2.19 1.47
C GLY A 70 42.43 -2.70 2.78
N SER A 71 43.34 -1.94 3.39
CA SER A 71 43.69 -2.11 4.81
C SER A 71 42.74 -1.27 5.67
N TRP A 72 41.97 -1.93 6.54
CA TRP A 72 41.25 -1.21 7.58
C TRP A 72 42.24 -0.74 8.64
N THR A 73 42.26 0.56 8.90
CA THR A 73 43.07 1.14 9.97
C THR A 73 42.11 1.62 11.07
N PRO A 74 42.31 1.22 12.34
CA PRO A 74 41.47 1.72 13.42
C PRO A 74 41.58 3.24 13.54
N PRO A 75 40.51 3.92 13.96
CA PRO A 75 40.55 5.35 14.21
C PRO A 75 41.64 5.69 15.23
N ALA A 76 42.29 6.84 15.04
CA ALA A 76 43.35 7.30 15.93
C ALA A 76 42.85 7.37 17.39
N LYS A 77 43.75 7.07 18.34
CA LYS A 77 43.44 7.19 19.77
C LYS A 77 43.06 8.64 20.10
N GLY A 78 41.86 8.85 20.64
CA GLY A 78 41.33 10.18 20.92
C GLY A 78 40.57 10.84 19.77
N ALA A 79 40.30 10.12 18.67
CA ALA A 79 39.36 10.58 17.66
C ALA A 79 38.00 10.87 18.30
N THR A 80 37.35 11.95 17.84
CA THR A 80 35.98 12.28 18.29
C THR A 80 35.07 11.11 17.95
N ALA A 81 34.32 10.63 18.95
CA ALA A 81 33.33 9.59 18.73
C ALA A 81 32.31 10.06 17.69
N GLY A 82 31.97 9.19 16.74
CA GLY A 82 30.88 9.44 15.81
C GLY A 82 29.55 9.67 16.55
N PRO A 83 28.53 10.19 15.86
CA PRO A 83 27.21 10.40 16.46
C PRO A 83 26.69 9.08 17.04
N THR A 84 26.33 9.09 18.33
CA THR A 84 25.79 7.94 19.05
C THR A 84 24.26 7.83 18.95
N ALA A 85 23.61 8.85 18.37
CA ALA A 85 22.18 8.90 18.17
C ALA A 85 21.87 9.46 16.77
N PRO A 86 20.77 9.01 16.13
CA PRO A 86 20.27 9.63 14.90
C PRO A 86 19.91 11.10 15.11
N ALA A 87 19.99 11.89 14.04
CA ALA A 87 19.43 13.23 14.04
C ALA A 87 17.91 13.18 14.31
N ALA A 88 17.42 14.10 15.14
CA ALA A 88 15.99 14.19 15.43
C ALA A 88 15.23 14.63 14.17
N VAL A 89 14.18 13.89 13.83
CA VAL A 89 13.31 14.20 12.69
C VAL A 89 12.02 14.85 13.22
N PRO A 90 11.55 15.97 12.65
CA PRO A 90 10.31 16.61 13.07
C PRO A 90 9.14 15.62 13.02
N THR A 91 8.26 15.65 14.02
CA THR A 91 7.14 14.73 14.12
C THR A 91 5.83 15.49 14.37
N ARG A 92 4.77 15.10 13.66
CA ARG A 92 3.40 15.62 13.86
C ARG A 92 2.44 14.48 14.12
N SER A 93 1.55 14.66 15.09
CA SER A 93 0.64 13.59 15.53
C SER A 93 -0.82 13.97 15.31
N ALA A 94 -1.65 12.98 14.99
CA ALA A 94 -3.11 13.12 14.91
C ALA A 94 -3.84 11.83 15.32
N ALA A 95 -5.17 11.90 15.38
CA ALA A 95 -6.01 10.72 15.52
C ALA A 95 -5.99 9.87 14.24
N LEU A 96 -6.29 8.57 14.35
CA LEU A 96 -6.17 7.58 13.28
C LEU A 96 -6.89 7.94 11.97
N HIS A 97 -8.00 8.68 12.08
CA HIS A 97 -8.84 9.07 10.94
C HIS A 97 -8.70 10.55 10.56
N SER A 98 -7.68 11.23 11.11
CA SER A 98 -7.43 12.64 10.84
C SER A 98 -6.16 12.79 10.00
N PRO A 99 -6.17 13.65 8.96
CA PRO A 99 -4.97 13.90 8.18
C PRO A 99 -3.91 14.64 9.00
N VAL A 100 -2.64 14.44 8.65
CA VAL A 100 -1.48 15.17 9.18
C VAL A 100 -0.87 15.99 8.06
N ALA A 101 -0.90 17.32 8.20
CA ALA A 101 -0.15 18.22 7.33
C ALA A 101 1.27 18.41 7.91
N LEU A 102 2.27 18.13 7.10
CA LEU A 102 3.68 18.31 7.43
C LEU A 102 4.18 19.67 6.93
N ASP A 103 5.23 20.18 7.55
CA ASP A 103 5.77 21.52 7.24
C ASP A 103 6.29 21.60 5.79
N THR A 104 6.61 20.45 5.19
CA THR A 104 7.05 20.25 3.79
C THR A 104 5.94 20.37 2.74
N ARG A 105 4.72 20.78 3.14
CA ARG A 105 3.53 20.82 2.28
C ARG A 105 3.10 19.43 1.77
N VAL A 106 3.49 18.36 2.45
CA VAL A 106 2.96 17.02 2.24
C VAL A 106 1.85 16.76 3.27
N THR A 107 0.73 16.19 2.81
CA THR A 107 -0.34 15.74 3.70
C THR A 107 -0.41 14.22 3.70
N VAL A 108 -0.29 13.61 4.87
CA VAL A 108 -0.39 12.16 5.05
C VAL A 108 -1.73 11.84 5.71
N ASN A 109 -2.40 10.80 5.25
CA ASN A 109 -3.64 10.33 5.85
C ASN A 109 -3.75 8.81 5.80
N LEU A 110 -4.31 8.20 6.85
CA LEU A 110 -4.66 6.78 6.85
C LEU A 110 -6.08 6.61 6.32
N VAL A 111 -6.19 6.07 5.12
CA VAL A 111 -7.47 5.79 4.46
C VAL A 111 -8.24 4.71 5.21
N ALA A 112 -7.52 3.68 5.68
CA ALA A 112 -8.09 2.57 6.43
C ALA A 112 -7.05 1.94 7.36
N VAL A 113 -7.51 1.48 8.53
CA VAL A 113 -6.75 0.67 9.47
C VAL A 113 -7.68 -0.42 10.00
N SER A 114 -7.54 -1.64 9.49
CA SER A 114 -8.50 -2.72 9.72
C SER A 114 -7.81 -4.02 10.09
N ALA A 115 -8.40 -4.78 11.00
CA ALA A 115 -8.01 -6.17 11.25
C ALA A 115 -8.28 -7.04 10.01
N THR A 116 -7.40 -8.01 9.80
CA THR A 116 -7.49 -9.04 8.76
C THR A 116 -6.80 -10.31 9.25
N THR A 117 -6.90 -11.37 8.46
CA THR A 117 -6.07 -12.58 8.60
C THR A 117 -5.31 -12.77 7.31
N VAL A 118 -4.01 -13.03 7.40
CA VAL A 118 -3.17 -13.34 6.25
C VAL A 118 -2.80 -14.82 6.23
N LYS A 119 -2.61 -15.34 5.02
CA LYS A 119 -2.06 -16.67 4.78
C LYS A 119 -0.70 -16.52 4.12
N ALA A 120 0.27 -17.30 4.62
CA ALA A 120 1.56 -17.46 3.98
C ALA A 120 1.38 -18.15 2.62
N VAL A 121 2.03 -17.61 1.60
CA VAL A 121 2.03 -18.16 0.23
C VAL A 121 3.44 -18.53 -0.19
N THR A 122 4.46 -17.84 0.33
CA THR A 122 5.87 -18.09 -0.01
C THR A 122 6.67 -18.56 1.22
N PRO A 123 7.80 -19.28 1.02
CA PRO A 123 8.70 -19.63 2.13
C PRO A 123 9.15 -18.39 2.90
N GLY A 124 9.11 -18.47 4.23
CA GLY A 124 9.48 -17.36 5.12
C GLY A 124 8.32 -16.44 5.52
N GLU A 125 7.12 -16.63 4.95
CA GLU A 125 5.91 -15.93 5.41
C GLU A 125 5.20 -16.69 6.55
N ASN A 126 4.52 -15.92 7.42
CA ASN A 126 3.73 -16.45 8.53
C ASN A 126 2.24 -16.18 8.29
N SER A 127 1.38 -17.14 8.67
CA SER A 127 -0.08 -16.95 8.67
C SER A 127 -0.58 -16.47 10.03
N GLY A 128 -1.65 -15.68 10.06
CA GLY A 128 -2.32 -15.30 11.30
C GLY A 128 -3.01 -13.94 11.27
N PRO A 129 -3.44 -13.43 12.45
CA PRO A 129 -4.06 -12.12 12.58
C PRO A 129 -3.08 -10.99 12.22
N ALA A 130 -3.57 -10.04 11.43
CA ALA A 130 -2.80 -8.89 10.97
C ALA A 130 -3.65 -7.63 10.91
N VAL A 131 -3.00 -6.47 10.87
CA VAL A 131 -3.61 -5.17 10.62
C VAL A 131 -3.18 -4.71 9.23
N LYS A 132 -4.17 -4.38 8.40
CA LYS A 132 -3.96 -3.75 7.09
C LYS A 132 -4.09 -2.24 7.23
N VAL A 133 -3.04 -1.52 6.87
CA VAL A 133 -2.94 -0.06 6.91
C VAL A 133 -2.88 0.45 5.48
N THR A 134 -3.86 1.25 5.06
CA THR A 134 -3.84 1.94 3.78
C THR A 134 -3.48 3.41 3.99
N VAL A 135 -2.36 3.83 3.45
CA VAL A 135 -1.80 5.18 3.56
C VAL A 135 -2.08 5.94 2.27
N SER A 136 -2.37 7.23 2.40
CA SER A 136 -2.39 8.19 1.30
C SER A 136 -1.43 9.34 1.59
N VAL A 137 -0.67 9.73 0.58
CA VAL A 137 0.28 10.85 0.62
C VAL A 137 -0.07 11.81 -0.49
N GLN A 138 -0.51 13.00 -0.13
CA GLN A 138 -0.80 14.08 -1.07
C GLN A 138 0.35 15.08 -1.10
N ASN A 139 0.86 15.36 -2.29
CA ASN A 139 1.86 16.40 -2.50
C ASN A 139 1.16 17.75 -2.73
N ARG A 140 1.22 18.66 -1.75
CA ARG A 140 0.72 20.04 -1.91
C ARG A 140 1.86 21.05 -2.10
N SER A 141 3.08 20.57 -2.35
CA SER A 141 4.20 21.41 -2.75
C SER A 141 4.13 21.72 -4.25
N THR A 142 5.10 22.51 -4.74
CA THR A 142 5.25 22.87 -6.15
C THR A 142 6.23 21.98 -6.91
N ALA A 143 6.89 21.03 -6.24
CA ALA A 143 7.87 20.13 -6.84
C ALA A 143 7.43 18.66 -6.69
N PRO A 144 7.81 17.75 -7.60
CA PRO A 144 7.57 16.33 -7.41
C PRO A 144 8.30 15.81 -6.16
N ILE A 145 7.68 14.86 -5.44
CA ILE A 145 8.29 14.17 -4.30
C ILE A 145 8.52 12.69 -4.63
N ASP A 146 9.59 12.10 -4.13
CA ASP A 146 9.85 10.67 -4.23
C ASP A 146 9.34 9.93 -2.98
N VAL A 147 8.60 8.84 -3.17
CA VAL A 147 8.05 8.02 -2.07
C VAL A 147 8.58 6.58 -2.08
N ASN A 148 9.67 6.30 -2.82
CA ASN A 148 10.26 4.96 -2.86
C ASN A 148 10.94 4.57 -1.54
N SER A 149 11.38 5.56 -0.75
CA SER A 149 12.02 5.36 0.55
C SER A 149 11.04 5.44 1.73
N ALA A 150 9.73 5.40 1.46
CA ALA A 150 8.71 5.52 2.51
C ALA A 150 8.78 4.35 3.52
N VAL A 151 8.77 4.69 4.80
CA VAL A 151 8.72 3.74 5.91
C VAL A 151 7.43 3.91 6.68
N VAL A 152 6.71 2.81 6.86
CA VAL A 152 5.52 2.74 7.72
C VAL A 152 5.77 1.71 8.80
N SER A 153 5.53 2.09 10.05
CA SER A 153 5.62 1.19 11.20
C SER A 153 4.35 1.25 12.03
N LEU A 154 4.10 0.16 12.76
CA LEU A 154 2.96 0.04 13.65
C LEU A 154 3.44 -0.47 15.00
N THR A 155 3.03 0.20 16.06
CA THR A 155 3.17 -0.29 17.44
C THR A 155 1.79 -0.33 18.10
N ALA A 156 1.62 -1.23 19.06
CA ALA A 156 0.42 -1.34 19.87
C ALA A 156 0.71 -0.96 21.33
N ASP A 157 -0.32 -0.94 22.16
CA ASP A 157 -0.20 -0.73 23.59
C ASP A 157 0.85 -1.64 24.23
N LYS A 158 1.53 -1.11 25.25
CA LYS A 158 2.67 -1.75 25.95
C LYS A 158 3.91 -2.00 25.06
N GLY A 159 4.00 -1.32 23.91
CA GLY A 159 5.19 -1.36 23.06
C GLY A 159 5.28 -2.58 22.15
N ALA A 160 4.21 -3.37 22.02
CA ALA A 160 4.20 -4.51 21.10
C ALA A 160 4.33 -4.01 19.65
N ALA A 161 5.36 -4.44 18.93
CA ALA A 161 5.57 -4.06 17.55
C ALA A 161 4.69 -4.89 16.61
N GLY A 162 4.06 -4.23 15.63
CA GLY A 162 3.50 -4.90 14.47
C GLY A 162 4.63 -5.34 13.54
N VAL A 163 4.68 -6.63 13.20
CA VAL A 163 5.74 -7.17 12.33
C VAL A 163 5.30 -7.03 10.88
N GLY A 164 6.01 -6.23 10.08
CA GLY A 164 5.71 -6.06 8.66
C GLY A 164 5.77 -7.39 7.89
N THR A 165 4.85 -7.59 6.95
CA THR A 165 4.81 -8.79 6.10
C THR A 165 4.38 -8.47 4.67
N THR A 166 4.86 -9.28 3.73
CA THR A 166 4.43 -9.27 2.32
C THR A 166 3.18 -10.12 2.09
N ALA A 167 2.86 -11.03 3.02
CA ALA A 167 1.67 -11.88 2.94
C ALA A 167 0.39 -11.03 2.93
N GLY A 168 -0.62 -11.44 2.17
CA GLY A 168 -1.89 -10.71 2.07
C GLY A 168 -1.90 -9.55 1.08
N ASN A 169 -0.97 -9.54 0.12
CA ASN A 169 -0.92 -8.61 -1.02
C ASN A 169 -0.64 -7.16 -0.59
N SER A 170 0.43 -6.95 0.19
CA SER A 170 0.93 -5.61 0.47
C SER A 170 1.33 -4.89 -0.84
N LEU A 171 1.06 -3.59 -0.93
CA LEU A 171 1.45 -2.76 -2.06
C LEU A 171 1.99 -1.43 -1.52
N PRO A 172 3.27 -1.37 -1.11
CA PRO A 172 3.86 -0.16 -0.56
C PRO A 172 3.78 1.03 -1.52
N LEU A 173 3.92 2.24 -0.96
CA LEU A 173 4.12 3.46 -1.74
C LEU A 173 5.35 3.29 -2.65
N LYS A 174 5.25 3.82 -3.87
CA LYS A 174 6.31 3.74 -4.88
C LYS A 174 6.21 4.86 -5.90
N GLY A 175 7.34 5.20 -6.49
CA GLY A 175 7.47 6.18 -7.57
C GLY A 175 7.53 7.63 -7.08
N SER A 176 7.29 8.54 -8.03
CA SER A 176 7.24 9.98 -7.80
C SER A 176 5.80 10.48 -7.79
N VAL A 177 5.50 11.43 -6.90
CA VAL A 177 4.19 12.08 -6.77
C VAL A 177 4.31 13.52 -7.24
N ALA A 178 3.68 13.82 -8.38
CA ALA A 178 3.65 15.16 -8.95
C ALA A 178 2.96 16.17 -8.02
N PRO A 179 3.21 17.49 -8.18
CA PRO A 179 2.47 18.53 -7.49
C PRO A 179 0.94 18.36 -7.62
N GLY A 180 0.22 18.46 -6.51
CA GLY A 180 -1.23 18.27 -6.44
C GLY A 180 -1.70 16.80 -6.47
N ALA A 181 -0.83 15.85 -6.85
CA ALA A 181 -1.18 14.45 -6.96
C ALA A 181 -1.18 13.73 -5.58
N THR A 182 -1.73 12.52 -5.57
CA THR A 182 -1.78 11.65 -4.39
C THR A 182 -1.32 10.25 -4.73
N ALA A 183 -0.40 9.71 -3.93
CA ALA A 183 -0.05 8.29 -3.95
C ALA A 183 -0.77 7.53 -2.83
N LYS A 184 -1.04 6.24 -3.07
CA LYS A 184 -1.61 5.33 -2.08
C LYS A 184 -0.74 4.08 -1.95
N GLY A 185 -0.63 3.58 -0.73
CA GLY A 185 0.07 2.34 -0.43
C GLY A 185 -0.67 1.55 0.64
N THR A 186 -0.49 0.23 0.63
CA THR A 186 -1.05 -0.69 1.63
C THR A 186 0.07 -1.49 2.27
N TYR A 187 0.09 -1.47 3.59
CA TYR A 187 1.07 -2.13 4.45
C TYR A 187 0.35 -3.11 5.37
N ILE A 188 0.96 -4.25 5.64
CA ILE A 188 0.36 -5.30 6.45
C ILE A 188 1.30 -5.63 7.59
N PHE A 189 0.75 -5.62 8.80
CA PHE A 189 1.49 -5.88 10.02
C PHE A 189 0.86 -7.05 10.77
N MET A 190 1.61 -8.13 10.94
CA MET A 190 1.24 -9.21 11.86
C MET A 190 1.10 -8.64 13.28
N LEU A 191 -0.08 -8.83 13.88
CA LEU A 191 -0.40 -8.33 15.22
C LEU A 191 -1.56 -9.12 15.82
N ALA A 192 -1.34 -9.72 16.98
CA ALA A 192 -2.38 -10.45 17.71
C ALA A 192 -2.63 -9.81 19.09
N PRO A 193 -3.91 -9.56 19.47
CA PRO A 193 -5.08 -9.56 18.59
C PRO A 193 -5.05 -8.36 17.63
N ALA A 194 -5.54 -8.56 16.40
CA ALA A 194 -5.54 -7.51 15.38
C ALA A 194 -6.67 -6.48 15.56
N LYS A 195 -7.83 -6.91 16.07
CA LYS A 195 -9.06 -6.09 16.16
C LYS A 195 -9.17 -5.39 17.52
N GLY A 196 -9.65 -4.13 17.51
CA GLY A 196 -9.91 -3.34 18.71
C GLY A 196 -8.65 -2.95 19.49
N ARG A 197 -7.47 -3.13 18.89
CA ARG A 197 -6.18 -2.86 19.52
C ARG A 197 -5.89 -1.37 19.45
N GLN A 198 -5.40 -0.78 20.55
CA GLN A 198 -4.89 0.58 20.51
C GLN A 198 -3.53 0.56 19.82
N VAL A 199 -3.38 1.35 18.75
CA VAL A 199 -2.18 1.38 17.92
C VAL A 199 -1.68 2.79 17.70
N SER A 200 -0.38 2.88 17.41
CA SER A 200 0.31 4.04 16.86
C SER A 200 0.92 3.64 15.52
N VAL A 201 0.55 4.34 14.46
CA VAL A 201 1.11 4.15 13.12
C VAL A 201 1.99 5.34 12.81
N SER A 202 3.26 5.10 12.52
CA SER A 202 4.20 6.14 12.10
C SER A 202 4.45 6.01 10.61
N VAL A 203 4.39 7.13 9.89
CA VAL A 203 4.60 7.22 8.45
C VAL A 203 5.67 8.28 8.19
N ASN A 204 6.81 7.85 7.68
CA ASN A 204 7.80 8.69 7.05
C ASN A 204 7.65 8.49 5.53
N TYR A 205 7.22 9.51 4.79
CA TYR A 205 6.90 9.34 3.35
C TYR A 205 8.14 9.33 2.45
N SER A 206 9.26 9.85 2.95
CA SER A 206 10.56 9.83 2.29
C SER A 206 11.67 9.98 3.34
N ALA A 207 12.82 9.34 3.12
CA ALA A 207 13.92 9.36 4.06
C ALA A 207 14.39 10.78 4.37
N GLY A 208 14.57 11.09 5.65
CA GLY A 208 14.96 12.43 6.13
C GLY A 208 13.81 13.43 6.29
N GLU A 209 12.61 13.10 5.81
CA GLU A 209 11.44 13.97 5.91
C GLU A 209 10.71 13.84 7.26
N PRO A 210 9.90 14.84 7.66
CA PRO A 210 9.08 14.78 8.86
C PRO A 210 8.19 13.52 8.95
N VAL A 211 7.99 13.02 10.17
CA VAL A 211 7.19 11.83 10.47
C VAL A 211 5.76 12.23 10.85
N ALA A 212 4.77 11.58 10.23
CA ALA A 212 3.37 11.65 10.64
C ALA A 212 3.03 10.47 11.56
N VAL A 213 2.47 10.74 12.73
CA VAL A 213 2.09 9.71 13.72
C VAL A 213 0.58 9.74 13.93
N PHE A 214 -0.06 8.57 13.84
CA PHE A 214 -1.50 8.41 13.95
C PHE A 214 -1.83 7.46 15.10
N THR A 215 -2.74 7.85 15.98
CA THR A 215 -3.14 7.02 17.13
C THR A 215 -4.62 6.73 17.15
N GLY A 216 -5.00 5.50 17.50
CA GLY A 216 -6.41 5.10 17.64
C GLY A 216 -6.58 3.60 17.75
N ARG A 217 -7.81 3.13 17.58
CA ARG A 217 -8.14 1.70 17.63
C ARG A 217 -8.31 1.11 16.24
N THR A 218 -7.83 -0.11 16.05
CA THR A 218 -8.07 -0.89 14.83
C THR A 218 -9.53 -1.33 14.74
N ALA A 219 -10.11 -1.22 13.54
CA ALA A 219 -11.47 -1.67 13.24
C ALA A 219 -11.55 -3.20 13.03
#